data_AF-A0A521ZIJ5-F1
#
_entry.id   AF-A0A521ZIJ5-F1
#
_cell.length_a   1.000
_cell.length_b   1.000
_cell.length_c   1.000
_cell.angle_alpha   90.00
_cell.angle_beta   90.00
_cell.angle_gamma   90.00
#
_symmetry.space_group_name_H-M   'P 1'
#
loop_
_entity.id
_entity.type
_entity.pdbx_description
1 polymer ?
#
loop_
_entity_poly.entity_id
_entity_poly.type
_entity_poly.pdbx_seq_one_letter_code
_entity_poly.pdbx_strand_id
1 'polypeptide(L)'
;MKKISLLLLGFLAGLSFANLHAETAQARLFCYSVRVHGATGTGGATLDLTTSPNIINDELAPYFSTRTHYCAFVLDDGSFPIEGTMYLDAPLGLDANDDGFDDFFDTTRGVAITSTAGTFNTGFSTGTVTAQWIRSAGSKNGTCVLSLTDNSFGYLGTFNHSFEILEYKGVLTYTPAATNVTGSLSLTRAGSALETLAGPAQFNKSPTIPADELELQAGGWTNAASQALTFVVATVDRDLIRQTNYYGVVLFDDGEPATADADYSLWVLSLDDANDSDHDGVPNFSDAPAGGAARKPV
;
A
#
# COMPACT_ATOMS: atom_id res chain seq x y z
N MET A 1 22.24 45.60 -65.32
CA MET A 1 21.30 44.44 -65.32
C MET A 1 21.88 43.32 -64.47
N LYS A 2 21.44 43.22 -63.21
CA LYS A 2 21.65 42.08 -62.28
C LYS A 2 20.97 42.44 -60.95
N LYS A 3 19.90 41.71 -60.58
CA LYS A 3 19.75 40.91 -59.34
C LYS A 3 18.27 40.59 -59.07
N ILE A 4 18.02 39.29 -59.03
CA ILE A 4 16.85 38.56 -58.53
C ILE A 4 16.83 38.62 -57.00
N SER A 5 15.65 38.66 -56.38
CA SER A 5 15.25 37.89 -55.16
C SER A 5 13.83 38.31 -54.73
N LEU A 6 12.80 37.51 -55.04
CA LEU A 6 12.17 36.51 -54.17
C LEU A 6 11.79 37.03 -52.78
N LEU A 7 10.53 37.43 -52.63
CA LEU A 7 9.86 37.66 -51.36
C LEU A 7 8.83 36.52 -51.17
N LEU A 8 9.24 35.48 -50.46
CA LEU A 8 8.35 34.46 -49.93
C LEU A 8 8.80 34.19 -48.48
N LEU A 9 8.41 35.07 -47.57
CA LEU A 9 8.57 34.81 -46.14
C LEU A 9 7.36 33.96 -45.72
N GLY A 10 7.59 32.65 -45.68
CA GLY A 10 6.63 31.67 -45.20
C GLY A 10 6.31 31.90 -43.73
N PHE A 11 5.03 31.94 -43.45
CA PHE A 11 4.40 32.00 -42.14
C PHE A 11 4.64 30.66 -41.42
N LEU A 12 5.77 30.53 -40.70
CA LEU A 12 5.99 29.42 -39.77
C LEU A 12 5.47 29.85 -38.40
N ALA A 13 4.13 29.87 -38.26
CA ALA A 13 3.49 30.04 -36.96
C ALA A 13 3.84 28.82 -36.10
N GLY A 14 4.44 29.08 -34.94
CA GLY A 14 4.86 28.08 -33.97
C GLY A 14 3.69 27.23 -33.51
N LEU A 15 3.64 25.99 -33.98
CA LEU A 15 3.00 24.93 -33.23
C LEU A 15 3.87 24.69 -32.00
N SER A 16 3.43 25.20 -30.85
CA SER A 16 3.95 24.76 -29.57
C SER A 16 3.50 23.31 -29.43
N PHE A 17 4.38 22.38 -29.78
CA PHE A 17 4.23 21.01 -29.31
C PHE A 17 4.32 21.10 -27.80
N ALA A 18 3.24 20.73 -27.10
CA ALA A 18 3.34 20.42 -25.68
C ALA A 18 4.36 19.28 -25.60
N ASN A 19 5.59 19.62 -25.22
CA ASN A 19 6.57 18.59 -24.94
C ASN A 19 6.05 17.88 -23.70
N LEU A 20 5.48 16.70 -23.90
CA LEU A 20 5.11 15.83 -22.80
C LEU A 20 6.42 15.35 -22.17
N HIS A 21 6.85 16.08 -21.14
CA HIS A 21 8.06 15.76 -20.40
C HIS A 21 7.74 14.70 -19.36
N ALA A 22 8.73 13.86 -19.07
CA ALA A 22 8.64 12.95 -17.95
C ALA A 22 8.75 13.75 -16.64
N GLU A 23 7.79 13.54 -15.76
CA GLU A 23 7.70 14.12 -14.42
C GLU A 23 7.82 13.01 -13.37
N THR A 24 7.87 13.41 -12.10
CA THR A 24 8.03 12.48 -10.98
C THR A 24 7.08 12.81 -9.84
N ALA A 25 6.35 11.81 -9.36
CA ALA A 25 5.60 11.85 -8.12
C ALA A 25 6.26 10.93 -7.07
N GLN A 26 6.16 11.28 -5.80
CA GLN A 26 6.54 10.39 -4.71
C GLN A 26 5.50 9.29 -4.58
N ALA A 27 5.92 8.04 -4.52
CA ALA A 27 5.03 6.90 -4.44
C ALA A 27 5.22 6.17 -3.10
N ARG A 28 4.10 5.82 -2.47
CA ARG A 28 4.01 4.98 -1.28
C ARG A 28 3.04 3.84 -1.55
N LEU A 29 3.40 2.64 -1.13
CA LEU A 29 2.56 1.46 -1.24
C LEU A 29 2.65 0.68 0.07
N PHE A 30 1.54 0.46 0.78
CA PHE A 30 1.54 -0.35 1.99
C PHE A 30 0.44 -1.41 1.98
N CYS A 31 0.70 -2.54 2.64
CA CYS A 31 -0.25 -3.65 2.75
C CYS A 31 -1.09 -3.48 4.02
N TYR A 32 -2.40 -3.75 3.93
CA TYR A 32 -3.24 -3.85 5.11
C TYR A 32 -2.99 -5.12 5.92
N SER A 33 -2.50 -6.19 5.29
CA SER A 33 -2.08 -7.39 6.01
C SER A 33 -0.80 -7.13 6.81
N VAL A 34 -0.70 -7.76 7.98
CA VAL A 34 0.47 -7.71 8.85
C VAL A 34 1.12 -9.09 8.85
N ARG A 35 2.45 -9.15 8.72
CA ARG A 35 3.19 -10.41 8.87
C ARG A 35 3.48 -10.62 10.34
N VAL A 36 2.87 -11.61 10.98
CA VAL A 36 3.04 -11.94 12.40
C VAL A 36 3.68 -13.32 12.50
N HIS A 37 4.98 -13.34 12.78
CA HIS A 37 5.75 -14.58 12.83
C HIS A 37 5.35 -15.46 14.01
N GLY A 38 5.48 -16.77 13.84
CA GLY A 38 5.32 -17.76 14.89
C GLY A 38 6.07 -17.40 16.19
N ALA A 39 5.45 -17.68 17.32
CA ALA A 39 6.00 -17.35 18.64
C ALA A 39 5.98 -18.55 19.58
N THR A 40 6.95 -18.60 20.48
CA THR A 40 6.96 -19.55 21.61
C THR A 40 6.44 -18.86 22.86
N GLY A 41 5.43 -19.46 23.48
CA GLY A 41 4.84 -19.03 24.74
C GLY A 41 5.42 -19.73 25.96
N THR A 42 4.76 -19.52 27.10
CA THR A 42 5.14 -20.16 28.36
C THR A 42 5.00 -21.69 28.27
N GLY A 43 5.97 -22.43 28.81
CA GLY A 43 5.94 -23.89 28.79
C GLY A 43 6.39 -24.54 27.48
N GLY A 44 6.84 -23.74 26.50
CA GLY A 44 7.34 -24.24 25.22
C GLY A 44 6.27 -24.39 24.13
N ALA A 45 5.02 -24.02 24.43
CA ALA A 45 3.96 -24.02 23.42
C ALA A 45 4.24 -23.01 22.30
N THR A 46 3.85 -23.31 21.08
CA THR A 46 3.94 -22.38 19.93
C THR A 46 2.57 -21.88 19.52
N LEU A 47 2.55 -20.67 18.98
CA LEU A 47 1.38 -20.09 18.33
C LEU A 47 1.81 -19.57 16.97
N ASP A 48 1.22 -20.13 15.92
CA ASP A 48 1.44 -19.75 14.54
C ASP A 48 0.15 -19.18 13.94
N LEU A 49 0.27 -18.15 13.12
CA LEU A 49 -0.86 -17.48 12.45
C LEU A 49 -0.78 -17.73 10.95
N THR A 50 -1.92 -17.94 10.30
CA THR A 50 -1.96 -18.16 8.85
C THR A 50 -3.32 -17.80 8.26
N THR A 51 -3.35 -17.44 7.00
CA THR A 51 -4.58 -17.39 6.18
C THR A 51 -4.65 -18.54 5.18
N SER A 52 -3.57 -19.31 5.06
CA SER A 52 -3.50 -20.49 4.20
C SER A 52 -3.98 -21.75 4.94
N PRO A 53 -4.71 -22.65 4.25
CA PRO A 53 -5.09 -23.95 4.81
C PRO A 53 -3.95 -24.99 4.78
N ASN A 54 -2.86 -24.72 4.04
CA ASN A 54 -1.82 -25.71 3.75
C ASN A 54 -0.47 -25.40 4.40
N ILE A 55 -0.18 -24.13 4.62
CA ILE A 55 1.12 -23.66 5.12
C ILE A 55 0.92 -22.50 6.11
N ILE A 56 1.88 -22.33 7.02
CA ILE A 56 1.98 -21.11 7.82
C ILE A 56 2.60 -20.02 6.96
N ASN A 57 1.84 -18.97 6.65
CA ASN A 57 2.30 -17.82 5.87
C ASN A 57 2.45 -16.53 6.69
N ASP A 58 2.33 -16.64 8.03
CA ASP A 58 2.42 -15.54 8.98
C ASP A 58 1.41 -14.40 8.73
N GLU A 59 0.37 -14.61 7.90
CA GLU A 59 -0.52 -13.52 7.52
C GLU A 59 -1.60 -13.28 8.60
N LEU A 60 -1.68 -12.04 9.05
CA LEU A 60 -2.85 -11.46 9.71
C LEU A 60 -3.55 -10.54 8.71
N ALA A 61 -4.61 -11.04 8.06
CA ALA A 61 -5.30 -10.38 6.96
C ALA A 61 -6.35 -9.37 7.44
N PRO A 62 -6.67 -8.34 6.65
CA PRO A 62 -7.72 -7.39 7.00
C PRO A 62 -9.13 -8.01 6.94
N TYR A 63 -10.01 -7.61 7.86
CA TYR A 63 -11.41 -8.09 7.94
C TYR A 63 -12.46 -6.98 7.80
N PHE A 64 -12.15 -5.74 8.20
CA PHE A 64 -13.03 -4.55 8.13
C PHE A 64 -14.49 -4.77 8.60
N SER A 65 -14.68 -5.43 9.74
CA SER A 65 -16.02 -5.67 10.29
C SER A 65 -16.00 -5.45 11.80
N THR A 66 -16.38 -6.46 12.60
CA THR A 66 -16.35 -6.39 14.07
C THR A 66 -14.95 -6.29 14.65
N ARG A 67 -13.93 -6.65 13.85
CA ARG A 67 -12.51 -6.50 14.13
C ARG A 67 -11.79 -6.00 12.89
N THR A 68 -10.60 -5.45 13.06
CA THR A 68 -9.82 -4.93 11.94
C THR A 68 -9.14 -6.04 11.14
N HIS A 69 -8.73 -7.15 11.78
CA HIS A 69 -8.01 -8.25 11.14
C HIS A 69 -8.49 -9.64 11.58
N TYR A 70 -8.11 -10.67 10.81
CA TYR A 70 -8.36 -12.07 11.10
C TYR A 70 -7.25 -12.99 10.58
N CYS A 71 -7.16 -14.19 11.15
CA CYS A 71 -6.34 -15.31 10.67
C CYS A 71 -6.91 -16.64 11.19
N ALA A 72 -6.49 -17.76 10.61
CA ALA A 72 -6.44 -19.02 11.31
C ALA A 72 -5.21 -19.05 12.23
N PHE A 73 -5.25 -19.90 13.26
CA PHE A 73 -4.10 -20.12 14.14
C PHE A 73 -3.89 -21.60 14.43
N VAL A 74 -2.65 -21.95 14.76
CA VAL A 74 -2.25 -23.26 15.27
C VAL A 74 -1.57 -23.06 16.62
N LEU A 75 -2.15 -23.62 17.69
CA LEU A 75 -1.59 -23.64 19.04
C LEU A 75 -1.08 -25.05 19.34
N ASP A 76 0.21 -25.22 19.54
CA ASP A 76 0.84 -26.52 19.80
C ASP A 76 1.60 -26.50 21.13
N ASP A 77 1.26 -27.37 22.06
CA ASP A 77 1.95 -27.53 23.36
C ASP A 77 2.85 -28.78 23.42
N GLY A 78 3.09 -29.43 22.27
CA GLY A 78 3.77 -30.71 22.15
C GLY A 78 2.84 -31.93 22.17
N SER A 79 1.52 -31.72 22.23
CA SER A 79 0.49 -32.77 22.18
C SER A 79 -0.19 -32.81 20.81
N PHE A 80 -1.52 -32.56 20.76
CA PHE A 80 -2.28 -32.44 19.53
C PHE A 80 -2.52 -30.95 19.25
N PRO A 81 -2.08 -30.41 18.11
CA PRO A 81 -2.29 -29.01 17.78
C PRO A 81 -3.76 -28.62 17.80
N ILE A 82 -4.04 -27.47 18.41
CA ILE A 82 -5.37 -26.86 18.44
C ILE A 82 -5.43 -25.81 17.34
N GLU A 83 -6.34 -26.02 16.40
CA GLU A 83 -6.59 -25.09 15.31
C GLU A 83 -7.86 -24.28 15.56
N GLY A 84 -7.86 -23.05 15.07
CA GLY A 84 -9.03 -22.18 15.16
C GLY A 84 -8.90 -20.94 14.30
N THR A 85 -9.86 -20.03 14.48
CA THR A 85 -9.86 -18.71 13.85
C THR A 85 -9.70 -17.67 14.94
N MET A 86 -8.90 -16.65 14.66
CA MET A 86 -8.63 -15.52 15.53
C MET A 86 -8.99 -14.23 14.80
N TYR A 87 -9.63 -13.30 15.51
CA TYR A 87 -9.94 -11.95 15.06
C TYR A 87 -9.29 -10.97 16.02
N LEU A 88 -8.51 -10.03 15.49
CA LEU A 88 -7.71 -9.08 16.26
C LEU A 88 -7.95 -7.65 15.77
N ASP A 89 -7.91 -6.72 16.71
CA ASP A 89 -7.77 -5.31 16.36
C ASP A 89 -6.27 -4.94 16.30
N ALA A 90 -5.79 -4.47 15.16
CA ALA A 90 -4.60 -3.62 15.09
C ALA A 90 -4.91 -2.22 15.65
N PRO A 91 -3.92 -1.50 16.20
CA PRO A 91 -4.11 -0.17 16.79
C PRO A 91 -4.24 0.91 15.70
N LEU A 92 -5.37 0.88 14.99
CA LEU A 92 -5.71 1.84 13.93
C LEU A 92 -6.35 3.13 14.49
N GLY A 93 -6.43 4.16 13.66
CA GLY A 93 -7.11 5.43 13.89
C GLY A 93 -6.20 6.58 14.32
N LEU A 94 -4.88 6.38 14.34
CA LEU A 94 -3.91 7.44 14.59
C LEU A 94 -3.26 7.88 13.28
N ASP A 95 -3.30 9.17 12.97
CA ASP A 95 -2.56 9.81 11.88
C ASP A 95 -1.95 11.08 12.48
N ALA A 96 -0.80 10.95 13.16
CA ALA A 96 -0.23 12.07 13.90
C ALA A 96 0.50 13.08 12.99
N ASN A 97 0.78 12.71 11.74
CA ASN A 97 1.36 13.59 10.71
C ASN A 97 0.30 14.45 10.04
N ASP A 98 -0.97 14.06 10.15
CA ASP A 98 -2.00 14.41 9.18
C ASP A 98 -1.51 14.14 7.74
N ASP A 99 -0.93 12.97 7.45
CA ASP A 99 -0.55 12.58 6.07
C ASP A 99 -1.60 11.71 5.36
N GLY A 100 -2.66 11.34 6.07
CA GLY A 100 -3.83 10.65 5.53
C GLY A 100 -3.76 9.14 5.70
N PHE A 101 -2.70 8.65 6.33
CA PHE A 101 -2.46 7.24 6.51
C PHE A 101 -2.36 6.92 8.00
N ASP A 102 -2.74 5.69 8.32
CA ASP A 102 -2.62 5.22 9.69
C ASP A 102 -1.14 5.06 10.07
N ASP A 103 -0.73 5.68 11.18
CA ASP A 103 0.60 5.60 11.77
C ASP A 103 1.03 4.14 11.98
N PHE A 104 0.08 3.22 12.18
CA PHE A 104 0.37 1.79 12.31
C PHE A 104 1.10 1.25 11.07
N PHE A 105 0.72 1.69 9.87
CA PHE A 105 1.29 1.28 8.58
C PHE A 105 2.35 2.26 8.01
N ASP A 106 2.71 3.32 8.75
CA ASP A 106 3.84 4.19 8.40
C ASP A 106 5.11 3.80 9.16
N THR A 107 6.14 3.35 8.45
CA THR A 107 7.42 3.04 9.08
C THR A 107 8.11 4.25 9.69
N THR A 108 7.81 5.47 9.26
CA THR A 108 8.39 6.69 9.85
C THR A 108 7.80 6.99 11.23
N ARG A 109 6.62 6.43 11.51
CA ARG A 109 5.92 6.56 12.79
C ARG A 109 6.12 5.32 13.63
N GLY A 110 6.11 5.54 14.94
CA GLY A 110 6.18 4.47 15.92
C GLY A 110 4.79 4.19 16.49
N VAL A 111 4.58 2.94 16.90
CA VAL A 111 3.41 2.52 17.66
C VAL A 111 3.85 2.46 19.12
N ALA A 112 3.36 3.39 19.94
CA ALA A 112 3.53 3.30 21.39
C ALA A 112 2.88 2.02 21.92
N ILE A 113 3.25 1.57 23.13
CA ILE A 113 2.65 0.39 23.75
C ILE A 113 1.13 0.56 23.79
N THR A 114 0.44 -0.21 22.94
CA THR A 114 -1.00 -0.09 22.75
C THR A 114 -1.63 -1.45 22.90
N SER A 115 -2.64 -1.56 23.75
CA SER A 115 -3.39 -2.80 23.95
C SER A 115 -4.69 -2.74 23.18
N THR A 116 -4.95 -3.78 22.41
CA THR A 116 -6.17 -3.98 21.64
C THR A 116 -6.81 -5.31 22.00
N ALA A 117 -8.07 -5.47 21.60
CA ALA A 117 -8.86 -6.65 21.92
C ALA A 117 -8.97 -7.57 20.70
N GLY A 118 -9.24 -8.84 20.99
CA GLY A 118 -9.51 -9.85 19.99
C GLY A 118 -10.31 -11.00 20.58
N THR A 119 -10.72 -11.90 19.70
CA THR A 119 -11.47 -13.10 20.05
C THR A 119 -10.97 -14.26 19.21
N PHE A 120 -11.08 -15.47 19.72
CA PHE A 120 -10.80 -16.66 18.95
C PHE A 120 -11.89 -17.71 19.16
N ASN A 121 -12.01 -18.62 18.21
CA ASN A 121 -12.86 -19.79 18.29
C ASN A 121 -12.13 -21.01 17.74
N THR A 122 -12.36 -22.16 18.37
CA THR A 122 -11.93 -23.48 17.89
C THR A 122 -13.14 -24.32 17.56
N GLY A 123 -12.94 -25.59 17.18
CA GLY A 123 -14.04 -26.54 16.99
C GLY A 123 -14.81 -26.89 18.27
N PHE A 124 -14.32 -26.50 19.45
CA PHE A 124 -14.88 -26.95 20.74
C PHE A 124 -14.93 -25.87 21.83
N SER A 125 -14.33 -24.70 21.63
CA SER A 125 -14.38 -23.60 22.60
C SER A 125 -14.23 -22.24 21.91
N THR A 126 -14.39 -21.19 22.70
CA THR A 126 -14.19 -19.80 22.30
C THR A 126 -13.42 -19.08 23.39
N GLY A 127 -12.78 -17.97 23.04
CA GLY A 127 -12.06 -17.18 24.03
C GLY A 127 -11.75 -15.78 23.55
N THR A 128 -11.03 -15.06 24.40
CA THR A 128 -10.57 -13.70 24.16
C THR A 128 -9.07 -13.66 23.97
N VAL A 129 -8.61 -12.71 23.17
CA VAL A 129 -7.20 -12.37 23.01
C VAL A 129 -7.01 -10.92 23.43
N THR A 130 -5.98 -10.64 24.21
CA THR A 130 -5.44 -9.28 24.34
C THR A 130 -4.17 -9.21 23.54
N ALA A 131 -4.07 -8.23 22.65
CA ALA A 131 -2.87 -7.98 21.84
C ALA A 131 -2.20 -6.70 22.31
N GLN A 132 -0.92 -6.75 22.65
CA GLN A 132 -0.12 -5.58 22.96
C GLN A 132 0.90 -5.33 21.85
N TRP A 133 0.79 -4.18 21.20
CA TRP A 133 1.61 -3.79 20.06
C TRP A 133 2.63 -2.74 20.46
N ILE A 134 3.84 -2.87 19.95
CA ILE A 134 4.88 -1.84 20.02
C ILE A 134 5.74 -1.90 18.76
N ARG A 135 6.02 -0.73 18.17
CA ARG A 135 6.94 -0.59 17.04
C ARG A 135 7.67 0.74 17.13
N SER A 136 8.99 0.72 17.00
CA SER A 136 9.77 1.97 16.98
C SER A 136 9.58 2.71 15.66
N ALA A 137 9.59 4.04 15.71
CA ALA A 137 9.69 4.87 14.50
C ALA A 137 10.96 4.53 13.71
N GLY A 138 10.86 4.54 12.39
CA GLY A 138 11.91 4.12 11.45
C GLY A 138 12.05 2.60 11.26
N SER A 139 11.20 1.78 11.90
CA SER A 139 11.27 0.31 11.81
C SER A 139 10.02 -0.26 11.15
N LYS A 140 10.22 -1.21 10.21
CA LYS A 140 9.14 -2.09 9.73
C LYS A 140 8.79 -3.21 10.71
N ASN A 141 9.70 -3.53 11.61
CA ASN A 141 9.56 -4.63 12.57
C ASN A 141 9.08 -4.11 13.93
N GLY A 142 8.15 -4.82 14.54
CA GLY A 142 7.65 -4.57 15.90
C GLY A 142 7.43 -5.85 16.69
N THR A 143 6.86 -5.69 17.87
CA THR A 143 6.50 -6.78 18.78
C THR A 143 4.99 -6.77 19.03
N CYS A 144 4.37 -7.94 18.90
CA CYS A 144 2.98 -8.19 19.24
C CYS A 144 2.91 -9.29 20.29
N VAL A 145 2.44 -8.95 21.48
CA VAL A 145 2.25 -9.92 22.57
C VAL A 145 0.79 -10.32 22.63
N LEU A 146 0.50 -11.60 22.37
CA LEU A 146 -0.84 -12.16 22.41
C LEU A 146 -1.04 -12.94 23.71
N SER A 147 -2.01 -12.53 24.53
CA SER A 147 -2.44 -13.27 25.73
C SER A 147 -3.81 -13.89 25.49
N LEU A 148 -3.87 -15.22 25.52
CA LEU A 148 -5.07 -16.00 25.18
C LEU A 148 -5.76 -16.48 26.47
N THR A 149 -7.07 -16.29 26.55
CA THR A 149 -7.92 -16.83 27.61
C THR A 149 -9.14 -17.52 26.99
N ASP A 150 -9.21 -18.83 27.16
CA ASP A 150 -10.32 -19.67 26.73
C ASP A 150 -11.45 -19.68 27.76
N ASN A 151 -12.71 -19.68 27.31
CA ASN A 151 -13.88 -19.66 28.18
C ASN A 151 -14.07 -20.97 28.97
N SER A 152 -13.53 -22.08 28.49
CA SER A 152 -13.65 -23.42 29.08
C SER A 152 -12.40 -23.82 29.86
N PHE A 153 -11.21 -23.48 29.34
CA PHE A 153 -9.92 -23.92 29.88
C PHE A 153 -9.13 -22.83 30.61
N GLY A 154 -9.62 -21.59 30.58
CA GLY A 154 -8.96 -20.45 31.22
C GLY A 154 -7.75 -19.96 30.44
N TYR A 155 -6.75 -19.43 31.16
CA TYR A 155 -5.58 -18.82 30.55
C TYR A 155 -4.72 -19.85 29.81
N LEU A 156 -4.53 -19.64 28.50
CA LEU A 156 -3.79 -20.54 27.62
C LEU A 156 -2.31 -20.15 27.45
N GLY A 157 -1.95 -18.93 27.84
CA GLY A 157 -0.56 -18.45 27.75
C GLY A 157 -0.44 -17.06 27.15
N THR A 158 0.82 -16.61 27.11
CA THR A 158 1.24 -15.39 26.43
C THR A 158 2.33 -15.74 25.43
N PHE A 159 2.18 -15.23 24.21
CA PHE A 159 3.02 -15.50 23.06
C PHE A 159 3.61 -14.19 22.56
N ASN A 160 4.93 -14.13 22.45
CA ASN A 160 5.65 -12.91 22.07
C ASN A 160 6.07 -13.00 20.60
N HIS A 161 5.24 -12.45 19.71
CA HIS A 161 5.47 -12.45 18.29
C HIS A 161 6.32 -11.24 17.87
N SER A 162 7.22 -11.44 16.91
CA SER A 162 7.66 -10.35 16.05
C SER A 162 6.66 -10.16 14.92
N PHE A 163 6.38 -8.92 14.55
CA PHE A 163 5.59 -8.62 13.37
C PHE A 163 6.31 -7.66 12.42
N GLU A 164 5.95 -7.70 11.15
CA GLU A 164 6.37 -6.74 10.12
C GLU A 164 5.13 -6.06 9.51
N ILE A 165 5.24 -4.75 9.26
CA ILE A 165 4.39 -4.08 8.26
C ILE A 165 5.09 -4.10 6.90
N LEU A 166 4.30 -4.17 5.84
CA LEU A 166 4.81 -4.13 4.47
C LEU A 166 4.57 -2.73 3.92
N GLU A 167 5.64 -1.94 3.80
CA GLU A 167 5.59 -0.61 3.22
C GLU A 167 6.73 -0.44 2.22
N TYR A 168 6.42 0.09 1.05
CA TYR A 168 7.33 0.44 -0.01
C TYR A 168 7.24 1.94 -0.30
N LYS A 169 8.39 2.58 -0.53
CA LYS A 169 8.48 3.99 -0.90
C LYS A 169 9.38 4.15 -2.11
N GLY A 170 9.10 5.13 -2.95
CA GLY A 170 9.91 5.39 -4.13
C GLY A 170 9.27 6.43 -5.02
N VAL A 171 9.39 6.24 -6.32
CA VAL A 171 8.95 7.22 -7.32
C VAL A 171 8.11 6.59 -8.40
N LEU A 172 7.11 7.34 -8.84
CA LEU A 172 6.47 7.15 -10.14
C LEU A 172 7.10 8.16 -11.09
N THR A 173 7.81 7.68 -12.12
CA THR A 173 8.18 8.53 -13.27
C THR A 173 7.09 8.40 -14.31
N TYR A 174 6.49 9.52 -14.72
CA TYR A 174 5.30 9.49 -15.57
C TYR A 174 5.33 10.57 -16.65
N THR A 175 4.52 10.36 -17.68
CA THR A 175 4.24 11.33 -18.74
C THR A 175 2.73 11.54 -18.80
N PRO A 176 2.22 12.73 -18.45
CA PRO A 176 0.80 13.01 -18.53
C PRO A 176 0.38 13.18 -19.99
N ALA A 177 -0.85 12.79 -20.31
CA ALA A 177 -1.49 13.05 -21.59
C ALA A 177 -2.94 13.50 -21.37
N ALA A 178 -3.64 13.81 -22.47
CA ALA A 178 -5.00 14.35 -22.40
C ALA A 178 -6.01 13.38 -21.74
N THR A 179 -5.86 12.07 -21.96
CA THR A 179 -6.82 11.06 -21.50
C THR A 179 -6.23 10.03 -20.56
N ASN A 180 -4.90 9.98 -20.43
CA ASN A 180 -4.22 9.02 -19.59
C ASN A 180 -2.88 9.56 -19.10
N VAL A 181 -2.26 8.81 -18.21
CA VAL A 181 -0.91 8.98 -17.72
C VAL A 181 -0.21 7.64 -17.89
N THR A 182 0.98 7.65 -18.48
CA THR A 182 1.79 6.44 -18.60
C THR A 182 3.11 6.64 -17.88
N GLY A 183 3.58 5.62 -17.17
CA GLY A 183 4.80 5.73 -16.39
C GLY A 183 5.34 4.39 -15.92
N SER A 184 6.29 4.47 -15.01
CA SER A 184 6.87 3.32 -14.33
C SER A 184 7.07 3.61 -12.85
N LEU A 185 6.67 2.67 -12.01
CA LEU A 185 6.94 2.68 -10.58
C LEU A 185 8.28 2.03 -10.29
N SER A 186 9.01 2.61 -9.34
CA SER A 186 10.23 2.05 -8.77
C SER A 186 10.20 2.27 -7.27
N LEU A 187 9.94 1.19 -6.53
CA LEU A 187 9.73 1.22 -5.09
C LEU A 187 10.74 0.34 -4.35
N THR A 188 11.10 0.77 -3.15
CA THR A 188 11.97 0.03 -2.22
C THR A 188 11.24 -0.18 -0.92
N ARG A 189 11.32 -1.39 -0.35
CA ARG A 189 10.70 -1.71 0.93
C ARG A 189 11.39 -0.94 2.05
N ALA A 190 10.61 -0.33 2.92
CA ALA A 190 11.12 0.34 4.09
C ALA A 190 11.91 -0.64 4.98
N GLY A 191 13.12 -0.24 5.38
CA GLY A 191 14.04 -1.08 6.14
C GLY A 191 14.78 -2.16 5.34
N SER A 192 14.63 -2.24 4.01
CA SER A 192 15.36 -3.20 3.17
C SER A 192 15.59 -2.70 1.74
N ALA A 193 16.82 -2.29 1.43
CA ALA A 193 17.18 -1.82 0.09
C ALA A 193 17.20 -2.92 -0.99
N LEU A 194 17.15 -4.19 -0.59
CA LEU A 194 17.18 -5.34 -1.49
C LEU A 194 15.78 -5.79 -1.90
N GLU A 195 14.75 -5.40 -1.16
CA GLU A 195 13.37 -5.73 -1.46
C GLU A 195 12.77 -4.59 -2.27
N THR A 196 12.68 -4.78 -3.59
CA THR A 196 12.15 -3.79 -4.52
C THR A 196 10.88 -4.28 -5.19
N LEU A 197 10.08 -3.34 -5.69
CA LEU A 197 8.92 -3.59 -6.52
C LEU A 197 8.90 -2.54 -7.64
N ALA A 198 8.87 -2.97 -8.89
CA ALA A 198 8.93 -2.05 -10.02
C ALA A 198 8.15 -2.56 -11.22
N GLY A 199 7.61 -1.65 -12.02
CA GLY A 199 6.91 -2.03 -13.23
C GLY A 199 6.17 -0.87 -13.90
N PRO A 200 5.54 -1.12 -15.05
CA PRO A 200 4.76 -0.10 -15.73
C PRO A 200 3.52 0.28 -14.91
N ALA A 201 3.07 1.51 -15.09
CA ALA A 201 1.79 1.99 -14.59
C ALA A 201 1.09 2.81 -15.67
N GLN A 202 -0.19 2.55 -15.88
CA GLN A 202 -1.05 3.35 -16.74
C GLN A 202 -2.29 3.76 -15.97
N PHE A 203 -2.59 5.05 -15.96
CA PHE A 203 -3.77 5.60 -15.34
C PHE A 203 -4.64 6.23 -16.41
N ASN A 204 -5.89 5.78 -16.55
CA ASN A 204 -6.86 6.45 -17.41
C ASN A 204 -7.58 7.52 -16.60
N LYS A 205 -7.67 8.74 -17.14
CA LYS A 205 -8.38 9.83 -16.46
C LYS A 205 -9.88 9.61 -16.56
N SER A 206 -10.62 9.86 -15.48
CA SER A 206 -12.07 9.78 -15.49
C SER A 206 -12.66 10.73 -16.54
N PRO A 207 -13.61 10.30 -17.38
CA PRO A 207 -14.22 11.18 -18.38
C PRO A 207 -15.10 12.27 -17.74
N THR A 208 -15.50 12.10 -16.48
CA THR A 208 -16.39 13.03 -15.76
C THR A 208 -15.65 13.97 -14.82
N ILE A 209 -14.59 13.50 -14.17
CA ILE A 209 -13.79 14.28 -13.21
C ILE A 209 -12.29 14.00 -13.38
N PRO A 210 -11.71 14.31 -14.57
CA PRO A 210 -10.35 13.90 -14.94
C PRO A 210 -9.23 14.46 -14.07
N ALA A 211 -9.50 15.55 -13.33
CA ALA A 211 -8.55 16.17 -12.41
C ALA A 211 -8.46 15.43 -11.06
N ASP A 212 -9.50 14.69 -10.68
CA ASP A 212 -9.65 14.16 -9.32
C ASP A 212 -9.78 12.63 -9.27
N GLU A 213 -10.11 11.96 -10.38
CA GLU A 213 -10.30 10.50 -10.40
C GLU A 213 -9.55 9.89 -11.60
N LEU A 214 -8.73 8.88 -11.30
CA LEU A 214 -8.00 8.10 -12.28
C LEU A 214 -8.19 6.60 -12.04
N GLU A 215 -8.11 5.82 -13.11
CA GLU A 215 -8.19 4.37 -13.06
C GLU A 215 -6.83 3.75 -13.44
N LEU A 216 -6.11 3.24 -12.44
CA LEU A 216 -4.94 2.39 -12.64
C LEU A 216 -5.38 1.13 -13.38
N GLN A 217 -4.85 0.95 -14.58
CA GLN A 217 -5.15 -0.20 -15.42
C GLN A 217 -4.50 -1.46 -14.86
N ALA A 218 -5.18 -2.60 -15.01
CA ALA A 218 -4.65 -3.90 -14.60
C ALA A 218 -3.26 -4.16 -15.21
N GLY A 219 -2.39 -4.78 -14.42
CA GLY A 219 -0.99 -4.93 -14.78
C GLY A 219 -0.25 -5.87 -13.85
N GLY A 220 1.07 -5.77 -13.89
CA GLY A 220 1.93 -6.50 -12.98
C GLY A 220 3.20 -5.74 -12.69
N TRP A 221 3.65 -5.82 -11.44
CA TRP A 221 4.94 -5.32 -11.00
C TRP A 221 5.83 -6.48 -10.60
N THR A 222 7.13 -6.27 -10.69
CA THR A 222 8.11 -7.31 -10.48
C THR A 222 8.90 -7.03 -9.22
N ASN A 223 9.03 -8.04 -8.35
CA ASN A 223 9.84 -7.93 -7.15
C ASN A 223 11.35 -8.13 -7.44
N ALA A 224 12.19 -8.00 -6.43
CA ALA A 224 13.65 -8.20 -6.56
C ALA A 224 14.05 -9.61 -7.05
N ALA A 225 13.21 -10.62 -6.82
CA ALA A 225 13.41 -11.99 -7.28
C ALA A 225 12.88 -12.23 -8.71
N SER A 226 12.46 -11.17 -9.42
CA SER A 226 11.84 -11.25 -10.74
C SER A 226 10.48 -11.98 -10.78
N GLN A 227 9.81 -12.12 -9.64
CA GLN A 227 8.45 -12.65 -9.57
C GLN A 227 7.45 -11.53 -9.88
N ALA A 228 6.41 -11.86 -10.64
CA ALA A 228 5.37 -10.93 -11.00
C ALA A 228 4.25 -10.94 -9.95
N LEU A 229 3.88 -9.76 -9.47
CA LEU A 229 2.70 -9.50 -8.65
C LEU A 229 1.68 -8.83 -9.58
N THR A 230 0.66 -9.58 -10.00
CA THR A 230 -0.41 -9.08 -10.87
C THR A 230 -1.52 -8.44 -10.05
N PHE A 231 -2.11 -7.39 -10.59
CA PHE A 231 -3.21 -6.67 -9.95
C PHE A 231 -4.29 -6.31 -10.96
N VAL A 232 -5.52 -6.22 -10.46
CA VAL A 232 -6.68 -5.79 -11.23
C VAL A 232 -6.76 -4.27 -11.31
N VAL A 233 -7.70 -3.78 -12.11
CA VAL A 233 -8.01 -2.35 -12.22
C VAL A 233 -8.31 -1.76 -10.83
N ALA A 234 -7.78 -0.57 -10.57
CA ALA A 234 -7.95 0.15 -9.29
C ALA A 234 -8.28 1.63 -9.54
N THR A 235 -9.22 2.17 -8.76
CA THR A 235 -9.49 3.62 -8.74
C THR A 235 -8.49 4.30 -7.79
N VAL A 236 -7.95 5.43 -8.22
CA VAL A 236 -7.10 6.31 -7.44
C VAL A 236 -7.70 7.71 -7.50
N ASP A 237 -8.06 8.22 -6.32
CA ASP A 237 -8.72 9.51 -6.16
C ASP A 237 -7.78 10.54 -5.57
N ARG A 238 -7.92 11.78 -6.01
CA ARG A 238 -7.21 12.93 -5.47
C ARG A 238 -7.74 13.27 -4.08
N ASP A 239 -6.83 13.41 -3.13
CA ASP A 239 -7.12 13.93 -1.80
C ASP A 239 -7.43 15.43 -1.91
N LEU A 240 -8.71 15.80 -1.77
CA LEU A 240 -9.14 17.20 -1.83
C LEU A 240 -8.67 18.06 -0.65
N ILE A 241 -8.21 17.43 0.44
CA ILE A 241 -7.58 18.12 1.58
C ILE A 241 -6.09 18.30 1.29
N ARG A 242 -5.40 17.22 0.89
CA ARG A 242 -3.96 17.21 0.55
C ARG A 242 -3.77 17.22 -0.94
N GLN A 243 -4.28 18.26 -1.60
CA GLN A 243 -4.42 18.48 -3.05
C GLN A 243 -3.33 17.94 -4.00
N THR A 244 -2.15 17.55 -3.54
CA THR A 244 -1.07 16.92 -4.30
C THR A 244 -1.10 15.39 -4.28
N ASN A 245 -1.80 14.76 -3.34
CA ASN A 245 -1.84 13.31 -3.15
C ASN A 245 -3.02 12.66 -3.89
N TYR A 246 -2.75 11.53 -4.52
CA TYR A 246 -3.73 10.61 -5.11
C TYR A 246 -3.59 9.27 -4.40
N TYR A 247 -4.69 8.66 -3.97
CA TYR A 247 -4.63 7.37 -3.29
C TYR A 247 -5.77 6.43 -3.66
N GLY A 248 -5.51 5.13 -3.56
CA GLY A 248 -6.45 4.09 -3.96
C GLY A 248 -6.01 2.71 -3.51
N VAL A 249 -6.95 1.76 -3.55
CA VAL A 249 -6.69 0.37 -3.18
C VAL A 249 -6.23 -0.42 -4.39
N VAL A 250 -5.08 -1.09 -4.28
CA VAL A 250 -4.55 -2.02 -5.27
C VAL A 250 -4.73 -3.45 -4.74
N LEU A 251 -5.47 -4.26 -5.48
CA LEU A 251 -5.68 -5.67 -5.18
C LEU A 251 -4.75 -6.52 -6.03
N PHE A 252 -3.74 -7.13 -5.40
CA PHE A 252 -2.92 -8.15 -6.04
C PHE A 252 -3.60 -9.50 -6.00
N ASP A 253 -3.39 -10.30 -7.04
CA ASP A 253 -3.79 -11.72 -7.04
C ASP A 253 -3.01 -12.50 -5.97
N ASP A 254 -1.73 -12.15 -5.78
CA ASP A 254 -0.81 -12.70 -4.79
C ASP A 254 0.25 -11.64 -4.45
N GLY A 255 0.24 -11.16 -3.20
CA GLY A 255 1.11 -10.10 -2.70
C GLY A 255 2.47 -10.58 -2.18
N GLU A 256 2.64 -11.87 -1.92
CA GLU A 256 3.92 -12.50 -1.59
C GLU A 256 4.11 -13.80 -2.39
N PRO A 257 4.45 -13.72 -3.69
CA PRO A 257 4.61 -14.91 -4.54
C PRO A 257 5.70 -15.89 -4.12
N ALA A 258 6.46 -15.60 -3.06
CA ALA A 258 7.39 -16.53 -2.44
C ALA A 258 6.69 -17.55 -1.52
N THR A 259 5.47 -17.30 -1.06
CA THR A 259 4.64 -18.29 -0.35
C THR A 259 3.95 -19.20 -1.36
N ALA A 260 3.37 -20.30 -0.86
CA ALA A 260 2.77 -21.32 -1.73
C ALA A 260 1.33 -20.99 -2.16
N ASP A 261 0.63 -20.15 -1.38
CA ASP A 261 -0.77 -19.80 -1.55
C ASP A 261 -0.89 -18.28 -1.63
N ALA A 262 -1.86 -17.79 -2.41
CA ALA A 262 -2.11 -16.36 -2.56
C ALA A 262 -2.45 -15.69 -1.21
N ASP A 263 -1.69 -14.67 -0.85
CA ASP A 263 -1.81 -13.92 0.39
C ASP A 263 -1.41 -12.45 0.22
N TYR A 264 -1.53 -11.65 1.28
CA TYR A 264 -1.17 -10.22 1.30
C TYR A 264 -1.79 -9.42 0.14
N SER A 265 -3.05 -9.66 -0.20
CA SER A 265 -3.64 -9.16 -1.47
C SER A 265 -4.02 -7.68 -1.47
N LEU A 266 -4.32 -7.09 -0.30
CA LEU A 266 -4.90 -5.75 -0.20
C LEU A 266 -3.86 -4.68 0.15
N TRP A 267 -3.58 -3.79 -0.79
CA TRP A 267 -2.62 -2.70 -0.64
C TRP A 267 -3.25 -1.34 -0.91
N VAL A 268 -2.63 -0.29 -0.39
CA VAL A 268 -2.96 1.11 -0.69
C VAL A 268 -1.80 1.73 -1.43
N LEU A 269 -2.06 2.24 -2.62
CA LEU A 269 -1.14 3.08 -3.38
C LEU A 269 -1.45 4.55 -3.06
N SER A 270 -0.39 5.33 -2.85
CA SER A 270 -0.43 6.78 -2.71
C SER A 270 0.64 7.41 -3.60
N LEU A 271 0.27 8.48 -4.28
CA LEU A 271 1.09 9.23 -5.22
C LEU A 271 1.01 10.71 -4.86
N ASP A 272 2.06 11.25 -4.26
CA ASP A 272 2.18 12.68 -3.96
C ASP A 272 2.92 13.39 -5.10
N ASP A 273 2.16 14.17 -5.88
CA ASP A 273 2.62 14.91 -7.03
C ASP A 273 2.57 16.42 -6.74
N ALA A 274 3.74 16.99 -6.45
CA ALA A 274 3.87 18.42 -6.17
C ALA A 274 4.04 19.28 -7.45
N ASN A 275 4.03 18.66 -8.63
CA ASN A 275 4.22 19.37 -9.89
C ASN A 275 2.90 20.03 -10.32
N ASP A 276 2.89 21.34 -10.44
CA ASP A 276 1.76 22.14 -10.94
C ASP A 276 2.34 23.24 -11.85
N SER A 277 2.43 22.95 -13.14
CA SER A 277 3.17 23.78 -14.08
C SER A 277 2.45 25.10 -14.38
N ASP A 278 1.12 25.11 -14.40
CA ASP A 278 0.33 26.27 -14.78
C ASP A 278 -0.30 27.03 -13.58
N HIS A 279 -0.13 26.48 -12.37
CA HIS A 279 -0.53 27.05 -11.08
C HIS A 279 -2.05 27.18 -10.94
N ASP A 280 -2.81 26.28 -11.57
CA ASP A 280 -4.28 26.21 -11.42
C ASP A 280 -4.71 25.43 -10.18
N GLY A 281 -3.75 24.82 -9.49
CA GLY A 281 -3.96 24.03 -8.29
C GLY A 281 -4.31 22.58 -8.58
N VAL A 282 -4.12 22.05 -9.78
CA VAL A 282 -4.24 20.63 -10.14
C VAL A 282 -2.84 20.08 -10.47
N PRO A 283 -2.39 18.98 -9.82
CA PRO A 283 -1.12 18.38 -10.16
C PRO A 283 -1.05 17.89 -11.61
N ASN A 284 0.11 18.07 -12.25
CA ASN A 284 0.38 17.67 -13.63
C ASN A 284 0.07 16.19 -13.90
N PHE A 285 0.10 15.33 -12.87
CA PHE A 285 -0.35 13.94 -12.94
C PHE A 285 -1.76 13.83 -13.54
N SER A 286 -2.74 14.58 -13.03
CA SER A 286 -4.12 14.52 -13.54
C SER A 286 -4.47 15.69 -14.46
N ASP A 287 -3.72 16.78 -14.40
CA ASP A 287 -4.01 17.99 -15.14
C ASP A 287 -3.97 17.77 -16.66
N ALA A 288 -4.79 18.53 -17.39
CA ALA A 288 -4.71 18.58 -18.83
C ALA A 288 -3.34 19.11 -19.22
N PRO A 289 -2.58 18.43 -20.11
CA PRO A 289 -1.29 18.95 -20.54
C PRO A 289 -1.48 20.37 -21.04
N ALA A 290 -0.71 21.33 -20.51
CA ALA A 290 -0.85 22.74 -20.81
C ALA A 290 -0.96 22.97 -22.33
N GLY A 291 -2.19 23.05 -22.83
CA GLY A 291 -2.44 23.51 -24.18
C GLY A 291 -1.97 24.94 -24.18
N GLY A 292 -1.16 25.34 -25.16
CA GLY A 292 -0.56 26.68 -25.24
C GLY A 292 -1.58 27.82 -25.38
N ALA A 293 -2.45 28.00 -24.40
CA ALA A 293 -3.33 29.13 -24.25
C ALA A 293 -2.49 30.25 -23.64
N ALA A 294 -2.14 31.21 -24.49
CA ALA A 294 -1.45 32.43 -24.07
C ALA A 294 -2.18 33.05 -22.87
N ARG A 295 -1.41 33.38 -21.81
CA ARG A 295 -1.87 34.22 -20.71
C ARG A 295 -2.64 35.42 -21.28
N LYS A 296 -3.86 35.65 -20.80
CA LYS A 296 -4.54 36.93 -21.03
C LYS A 296 -3.66 38.03 -20.43
N PRO A 297 -3.31 39.08 -21.19
CA PRO A 297 -2.66 40.25 -20.61
C PRO A 297 -3.55 40.84 -19.52
N VAL A 298 -2.94 41.18 -18.39
CA VAL A 298 -3.52 42.01 -17.32
C VAL A 298 -3.67 43.44 -17.81
#